data_AF-A0A962SUT2-F1
#
_entry.id   AF-A0A962SUT2-F1
#
_cell.length_a   1.000
_cell.length_b   1.000
_cell.length_c   1.000
_cell.angle_alpha   90.00
_cell.angle_beta   90.00
_cell.angle_gamma   90.00
#
_symmetry.space_group_name_H-M   'P 1'
#
loop_
_entity.id
_entity.type
_entity.pdbx_description
1 polymer ?
#
loop_
_entity_poly.entity_id
_entity_poly.type
_entity_poly.pdbx_seq_one_letter_code
_entity_poly.pdbx_strand_id
1 'polypeptide(L)'
;MKKSILTLGLIASLAVWTPVQATEPAVASAYANPVKELPFPGGKEWPTATEREKMAYLLGILNMAMVEYQLTGPNPKHRTTVAKLVESLDGMTLRQIMKTVDAYYQANPDQQQRPIFEVIWFEMVEPKIASSRMK
;
A
#
# COMPACT_ATOMS: atom_id res chain seq x y z
N MET A 1 -70.49 56.99 -17.38
CA MET A 1 -71.38 55.82 -17.61
C MET A 1 -70.90 54.68 -16.72
N LYS A 2 -71.74 54.21 -15.78
CA LYS A 2 -71.50 53.02 -14.96
C LYS A 2 -71.61 51.76 -15.82
N LYS A 3 -70.66 50.83 -15.73
CA LYS A 3 -70.90 49.37 -15.80
C LYS A 3 -69.89 48.64 -14.92
N SER A 4 -70.38 47.56 -14.34
CA SER A 4 -69.88 46.88 -13.16
C SER A 4 -69.53 45.42 -13.53
N ILE A 5 -68.54 44.86 -12.82
CA ILE A 5 -68.25 43.44 -12.48
C ILE A 5 -68.01 42.38 -13.58
N LEU A 6 -66.88 41.65 -13.51
CA LEU A 6 -66.74 40.22 -13.08
C LEU A 6 -65.43 39.54 -13.59
N THR A 7 -64.62 39.11 -12.62
CA THR A 7 -63.76 37.90 -12.49
C THR A 7 -63.21 37.14 -13.71
N LEU A 8 -61.91 36.83 -13.70
CA LEU A 8 -61.39 35.45 -13.88
C LEU A 8 -59.96 35.31 -13.34
N GLY A 9 -59.72 34.31 -12.50
CA GLY A 9 -58.39 34.01 -11.94
C GLY A 9 -57.49 33.29 -12.95
N LEU A 10 -56.17 33.48 -12.81
CA LEU A 10 -55.18 32.58 -13.38
C LEU A 10 -54.03 32.41 -12.38
N ILE A 11 -53.90 31.20 -11.87
CA ILE A 11 -52.82 30.72 -11.02
C ILE A 11 -51.68 30.31 -11.96
N ALA A 12 -50.51 30.91 -11.83
CA ALA A 12 -49.29 30.41 -12.45
C ALA A 12 -48.37 29.88 -11.34
N SER A 13 -48.59 28.63 -10.96
CA SER A 13 -47.70 27.86 -10.09
C SER A 13 -46.38 27.61 -10.82
N LEU A 14 -45.27 28.13 -10.29
CA LEU A 14 -43.93 27.77 -10.74
C LEU A 14 -43.69 26.28 -10.46
N ALA A 15 -43.50 25.49 -11.53
CA ALA A 15 -43.07 24.11 -11.45
C ALA A 15 -41.63 24.06 -10.94
N VAL A 16 -41.46 23.64 -9.68
CA VAL A 16 -40.16 23.26 -9.13
C VAL A 16 -39.82 21.89 -9.69
N TRP A 17 -38.85 21.82 -10.60
CA TRP A 17 -38.24 20.56 -11.01
C TRP A 17 -37.27 20.12 -9.92
N THR A 18 -37.63 19.09 -9.15
CA THR A 18 -36.65 18.34 -8.35
C THR A 18 -36.17 17.16 -9.19
N PRO A 19 -34.87 17.01 -9.50
CA PRO A 19 -34.37 15.75 -10.00
C PRO A 19 -34.49 14.72 -8.87
N VAL A 20 -35.29 13.68 -9.10
CA VAL A 20 -35.30 12.47 -8.25
C VAL A 20 -33.92 11.82 -8.41
N GLN A 21 -33.03 12.02 -7.44
CA GLN A 21 -31.87 11.16 -7.30
C GLN A 21 -32.35 9.82 -6.72
N ALA A 22 -32.29 8.77 -7.53
CA ALA A 22 -32.39 7.42 -7.04
C ALA A 22 -31.17 7.13 -6.16
N THR A 23 -31.37 7.08 -4.84
CA THR A 23 -30.37 6.60 -3.90
C THR A 23 -30.20 5.09 -4.12
N GLU A 24 -29.22 4.69 -4.92
CA GLU A 24 -28.80 3.29 -4.94
C GLU A 24 -28.31 2.91 -3.52
N PRO A 25 -28.78 1.79 -2.95
CA PRO A 25 -28.30 1.36 -1.65
C PRO A 25 -26.81 1.07 -1.76
N ALA A 26 -26.01 1.84 -1.04
CA ALA A 26 -24.59 1.58 -0.86
C ALA A 26 -24.44 0.17 -0.31
N VAL A 27 -23.94 -0.75 -1.14
CA VAL A 27 -23.53 -2.08 -0.69
C VAL A 27 -22.37 -1.84 0.26
N ALA A 28 -22.64 -1.87 1.56
CA ALA A 28 -21.60 -1.80 2.57
C ALA A 28 -20.59 -2.90 2.26
N SER A 29 -19.36 -2.50 1.97
CA SER A 29 -18.25 -3.40 1.70
C SER A 29 -18.12 -4.39 2.87
N ALA A 30 -18.51 -5.64 2.63
CA ALA A 30 -18.35 -6.74 3.59
C ALA A 30 -16.87 -7.11 3.86
N TYR A 31 -15.92 -6.36 3.29
CA TYR A 31 -14.47 -6.51 3.49
C TYR A 31 -13.94 -5.72 4.70
N ALA A 32 -14.78 -5.00 5.45
CA ALA A 32 -14.33 -4.15 6.55
C ALA A 32 -14.08 -4.87 7.88
N ASN A 33 -13.73 -6.16 7.86
CA ASN A 33 -13.03 -6.74 9.00
C ASN A 33 -11.54 -6.46 8.77
N PRO A 34 -10.89 -5.55 9.53
CA PRO A 34 -9.45 -5.46 9.47
C PRO A 34 -8.93 -6.86 9.79
N VAL A 35 -8.24 -7.48 8.82
CA VAL A 35 -7.39 -8.62 9.13
C VAL A 35 -6.56 -8.15 10.31
N LYS A 36 -6.66 -8.83 11.45
CA LYS A 36 -5.84 -8.50 12.62
C LYS A 36 -4.41 -8.55 12.12
N GLU A 37 -3.80 -7.38 11.90
CA GLU A 37 -2.49 -7.28 11.27
C GLU A 37 -1.55 -8.12 12.11
N LEU A 38 -0.99 -9.16 11.50
CA LEU A 38 0.04 -9.93 12.16
C LEU A 38 1.22 -8.99 12.36
N PRO A 39 1.78 -8.90 13.58
CA PRO A 39 2.91 -8.01 13.82
C PRO A 39 4.06 -8.42 12.89
N PHE A 40 4.61 -7.45 12.16
CA PHE A 40 5.81 -7.69 11.37
C PHE A 40 7.00 -7.87 12.32
N PRO A 41 7.80 -8.94 12.18
CA PRO A 41 8.95 -9.15 13.04
C PRO A 41 9.96 -8.00 12.86
N GLY A 42 10.56 -7.59 13.98
CA GLY A 42 11.57 -6.53 14.06
C GLY A 42 12.84 -7.01 14.74
N GLY A 43 13.58 -6.08 15.33
CA GLY A 43 14.86 -6.37 16.01
C GLY A 43 14.70 -7.12 17.34
N LYS A 44 13.51 -7.21 17.92
CA LYS A 44 13.30 -8.05 19.12
C LYS A 44 13.26 -9.54 18.77
N GLU A 45 12.61 -9.88 17.66
CA GLU A 45 12.42 -11.26 17.20
C GLU A 45 13.60 -11.74 16.36
N TRP A 46 14.24 -10.85 15.61
CA TRP A 46 15.30 -11.23 14.67
C TRP A 46 16.52 -11.89 15.34
N PRO A 47 17.11 -11.36 16.43
CA PRO A 47 18.29 -11.96 17.06
C PRO A 47 18.00 -13.30 17.74
N THR A 48 16.74 -13.57 18.10
CA THR A 48 16.33 -14.81 18.76
C THR A 48 15.96 -15.91 17.77
N ALA A 49 15.66 -15.54 16.51
CA ALA A 49 15.37 -16.48 15.44
C ALA A 49 16.62 -17.28 15.00
N THR A 50 16.40 -18.56 14.68
CA THR A 50 17.41 -19.41 14.05
C THR A 50 17.75 -18.91 12.65
N GLU A 51 18.94 -19.28 12.14
CA GLU A 51 19.33 -18.96 10.76
C GLU A 51 18.29 -19.47 9.74
N ARG A 52 17.72 -20.66 9.98
CA ARG A 52 16.70 -21.24 9.10
C ARG A 52 15.42 -20.39 9.06
N GLU A 53 14.96 -19.89 10.21
CA GLU A 53 13.77 -19.02 10.30
C GLU A 53 14.01 -17.69 9.61
N LYS A 54 15.17 -17.06 9.81
CA LYS A 54 15.58 -15.84 9.11
C LYS A 54 15.57 -16.04 7.60
N MET A 55 16.21 -17.11 7.12
CA MET A 55 16.23 -17.46 5.70
C MET A 55 14.81 -17.70 5.17
N ALA A 56 13.97 -18.46 5.88
CA ALA A 56 12.60 -18.74 5.44
C ALA A 56 11.75 -17.47 5.34
N TYR A 57 11.86 -16.55 6.31
CA TYR A 57 11.14 -15.29 6.29
C TYR A 57 11.56 -14.41 5.09
N LEU A 58 12.86 -14.24 4.88
CA LEU A 58 13.38 -13.50 3.73
C LEU A 58 12.99 -14.14 2.40
N LEU A 59 13.04 -15.47 2.31
CA LEU A 59 12.60 -16.20 1.12
C LEU A 59 11.12 -15.96 0.84
N GLY A 60 10.29 -15.90 1.89
CA GLY A 60 8.87 -15.55 1.77
C GLY A 60 8.66 -14.16 1.16
N ILE A 61 9.40 -13.15 1.65
CA ILE A 61 9.36 -11.77 1.10
C ILE A 61 9.73 -11.79 -0.39
N LEU A 62 10.86 -12.43 -0.74
CA LEU A 62 11.35 -12.46 -2.12
C LEU A 62 10.40 -13.23 -3.05
N ASN A 63 9.80 -14.33 -2.57
CA ASN A 63 8.82 -15.08 -3.35
C ASN A 63 7.58 -14.24 -3.65
N MET A 64 7.06 -13.51 -2.66
CA MET A 64 5.91 -12.63 -2.87
C MET A 64 6.23 -11.48 -3.84
N ALA A 65 7.42 -10.87 -3.70
CA ALA A 65 7.90 -9.88 -4.65
C ALA A 65 8.02 -10.47 -6.07
N MET A 66 8.50 -11.72 -6.20
CA MET A 66 8.63 -12.37 -7.49
C MET A 66 7.28 -12.69 -8.14
N VAL A 67 6.27 -13.09 -7.36
CA VAL A 67 4.90 -13.29 -7.87
C VAL A 67 4.37 -12.00 -8.48
N GLU A 68 4.47 -10.88 -7.77
CA GLU A 68 4.02 -9.60 -8.31
C GLU A 68 4.88 -9.14 -9.50
N TYR A 69 6.20 -9.32 -9.44
CA TYR A 69 7.09 -8.97 -10.55
C TYR A 69 6.77 -9.76 -11.82
N GLN A 70 6.40 -11.05 -11.72
CA GLN A 70 6.00 -11.85 -12.88
C GLN A 70 4.68 -11.38 -13.51
N LEU A 71 3.78 -10.80 -12.72
CA LEU A 71 2.53 -10.23 -13.23
C LEU A 71 2.73 -8.85 -13.88
N THR A 72 3.74 -8.11 -13.43
CA THR A 72 3.88 -6.68 -13.74
C THR A 72 5.05 -6.35 -14.67
N GLY A 73 6.09 -7.18 -14.67
CA GLY A 73 7.32 -7.00 -15.41
C GLY A 73 8.19 -5.83 -14.89
N PRO A 74 9.30 -5.53 -15.59
CA PRO A 74 10.22 -4.46 -15.20
C PRO A 74 9.62 -3.04 -15.33
N ASN A 75 8.57 -2.87 -16.14
CA ASN A 75 7.94 -1.58 -16.42
C ASN A 75 6.43 -1.63 -16.09
N PRO A 76 6.07 -1.65 -14.79
CA PRO A 76 4.68 -1.77 -14.37
C PRO A 76 3.85 -0.57 -14.81
N LYS A 77 2.63 -0.83 -15.30
CA LYS A 77 1.67 0.22 -15.67
C LYS A 77 0.95 0.85 -14.48
N HIS A 78 1.01 0.20 -13.32
CA HIS A 78 0.42 0.68 -12.07
C HIS A 78 1.52 1.02 -11.04
N ARG A 79 1.13 1.69 -9.97
CA ARG A 79 2.04 2.04 -8.89
C ARG A 79 2.39 0.78 -8.08
N THR A 80 3.65 0.42 -8.10
CA THR A 80 4.22 -0.65 -7.27
C THR A 80 5.68 -0.33 -6.96
N THR A 81 6.17 -0.83 -5.83
CA THR A 81 7.57 -0.78 -5.42
C THR A 81 8.35 -2.04 -5.82
N VAL A 82 7.66 -3.11 -6.20
CA VAL A 82 8.25 -4.44 -6.42
C VAL A 82 9.28 -4.45 -7.54
N ALA A 83 9.03 -3.73 -8.65
CA ALA A 83 10.01 -3.64 -9.73
C ALA A 83 11.36 -3.09 -9.23
N LYS A 84 11.32 -2.09 -8.34
CA LYS A 84 12.53 -1.50 -7.75
C LYS A 84 13.16 -2.36 -6.67
N LEU A 85 12.34 -3.08 -5.89
CA LEU A 85 12.83 -4.07 -4.94
C LEU A 85 13.62 -5.17 -5.66
N VAL A 86 13.04 -5.78 -6.70
CA VAL A 86 13.68 -6.86 -7.48
C VAL A 86 14.94 -6.37 -8.17
N GLU A 87 14.88 -5.23 -8.87
CA GLU A 87 16.05 -4.62 -9.53
C GLU A 87 17.18 -4.32 -8.54
N SER A 88 16.86 -3.81 -7.35
CA SER A 88 17.87 -3.44 -6.37
C SER A 88 18.48 -4.64 -5.66
N LEU A 89 17.73 -5.73 -5.47
CA LEU A 89 18.24 -6.94 -4.83
C LEU A 89 18.85 -7.94 -5.82
N ASP A 90 18.82 -7.65 -7.12
CA ASP A 90 19.43 -8.50 -8.13
C ASP A 90 20.92 -8.75 -7.85
N GLY A 91 21.34 -10.00 -8.03
CA GLY A 91 22.68 -10.49 -7.68
C GLY A 91 22.97 -10.65 -6.17
N MET A 92 22.07 -10.28 -5.26
CA MET A 92 22.24 -10.54 -3.83
C MET A 92 21.75 -11.94 -3.45
N THR A 93 22.55 -12.66 -2.69
CA THR A 93 22.13 -13.93 -2.07
C THR A 93 21.28 -13.68 -0.83
N LEU A 94 20.40 -14.62 -0.51
CA LEU A 94 19.59 -14.59 0.72
C LEU A 94 20.46 -14.42 1.99
N ARG A 95 21.62 -15.08 2.00
CA ARG A 95 22.61 -14.98 3.09
C ARG A 95 23.20 -13.57 3.21
N GLN A 96 23.45 -12.88 2.10
CA GLN A 96 23.93 -11.49 2.15
C GLN A 96 22.86 -10.57 2.71
N ILE A 97 21.61 -10.72 2.28
CA ILE A 97 20.47 -9.94 2.81
C ILE A 97 20.36 -10.14 4.33
N MET A 98 20.39 -11.39 4.81
CA MET A 98 20.37 -11.67 6.25
C MET A 98 21.52 -11.03 7.00
N LYS A 99 22.75 -11.12 6.48
CA LYS A 99 23.92 -10.49 7.12
C LYS A 99 23.78 -8.97 7.22
N THR A 100 23.18 -8.31 6.23
CA THR A 100 22.90 -6.88 6.30
C THR A 100 21.89 -6.58 7.41
N VAL A 101 20.81 -7.36 7.51
CA VAL A 101 19.81 -7.19 8.58
C VAL A 101 20.41 -7.49 9.96
N ASP A 102 21.23 -8.54 10.09
CA ASP A 102 21.97 -8.85 11.33
C ASP A 102 22.86 -7.67 11.75
N ALA A 103 23.68 -7.15 10.82
CA ALA A 103 24.57 -6.04 11.09
C ALA A 103 23.79 -4.77 11.48
N TYR A 104 22.64 -4.52 10.84
CA TYR A 104 21.79 -3.40 11.16
C TYR A 104 21.32 -3.41 12.61
N TYR A 105 20.70 -4.51 13.08
CA TYR A 105 20.18 -4.55 14.45
C TYR A 105 21.29 -4.64 15.51
N GLN A 106 22.48 -5.14 15.15
CA GLN A 106 23.66 -5.08 16.02
C GLN A 106 24.18 -3.64 16.18
N ALA A 107 24.17 -2.85 15.11
CA ALA A 107 24.66 -1.47 15.12
C ALA A 107 23.64 -0.47 15.70
N ASN A 108 22.34 -0.80 15.70
CA ASN A 108 21.24 0.09 16.07
C ASN A 108 20.40 -0.48 17.23
N PRO A 109 20.95 -0.56 18.47
CA PRO A 109 20.27 -1.17 19.61
C PRO A 109 18.97 -0.45 20.00
N ASP A 110 18.79 0.81 19.63
CA ASP A 110 17.61 1.64 19.84
C ASP A 110 16.49 1.39 18.82
N GLN A 111 16.77 0.72 17.71
CA GLN A 111 15.83 0.55 16.58
C GLN A 111 15.18 -0.84 16.52
N GLN A 112 15.02 -1.51 17.67
CA GLN A 112 14.46 -2.87 17.73
C GLN A 112 13.00 -2.97 17.26
N GLN A 113 12.28 -1.85 17.21
CA GLN A 113 10.89 -1.80 16.76
C GLN A 113 10.77 -1.65 15.24
N ARG A 114 11.87 -1.35 14.53
CA ARG A 114 11.84 -1.21 13.08
C ARG A 114 11.58 -2.57 12.44
N PRO A 115 10.58 -2.72 11.56
CA PRO A 115 10.33 -3.99 10.87
C PRO A 115 11.50 -4.41 9.97
N ILE A 116 11.74 -5.72 9.86
CA ILE A 116 12.81 -6.27 9.02
C ILE A 116 12.67 -5.81 7.55
N PHE A 117 11.44 -5.73 7.03
CA PHE A 117 11.22 -5.27 5.66
C PHE A 117 11.67 -3.82 5.44
N GLU A 118 11.46 -2.94 6.43
CA GLU A 118 11.98 -1.57 6.34
C GLU A 118 13.50 -1.56 6.34
N VAL A 119 14.16 -2.36 7.16
CA VAL A 119 15.61 -2.51 7.12
C VAL A 119 16.07 -2.92 5.73
N ILE A 120 15.40 -3.88 5.09
CA ILE A 120 15.70 -4.27 3.71
C ILE A 120 15.55 -3.09 2.75
N TRP A 121 14.44 -2.36 2.86
CA TRP A 121 14.14 -1.25 1.98
C TRP A 121 15.19 -0.14 2.10
N PHE A 122 15.41 0.37 3.30
CA PHE A 122 16.21 1.57 3.51
C PHE A 122 17.73 1.29 3.47
N GLU A 123 18.18 0.10 3.86
CA GLU A 123 19.62 -0.23 3.86
C GLU A 123 20.10 -0.79 2.51
N MET A 124 19.23 -1.42 1.72
CA MET A 124 19.65 -2.14 0.50
C MET A 124 18.99 -1.64 -0.78
N VAL A 125 17.72 -1.21 -0.73
CA VAL A 125 16.93 -0.88 -1.92
C VAL A 125 17.02 0.61 -2.25
N GLU A 126 16.62 1.47 -1.32
CA GLU A 126 16.60 2.91 -1.53
C GLU A 126 17.95 3.51 -1.96
N PRO A 127 19.10 3.12 -1.38
CA PRO A 127 20.40 3.66 -1.78
C PRO A 127 20.73 3.37 -3.26
N LYS A 128 20.30 2.22 -3.78
CA LYS A 128 20.50 1.84 -5.19
C LYS A 128 19.57 2.61 -6.13
N ILE A 129 18.34 2.89 -5.70
CA ILE A 129 17.41 3.76 -6.45
C ILE A 129 17.95 5.19 -6.51
N ALA A 130 18.46 5.73 -5.41
CA ALA A 130 19.05 7.06 -5.39
C ALA A 130 20.27 7.14 -6.31
N SER A 131 21.15 6.14 -6.25
CA SER A 131 22.36 6.08 -7.08
C SER A 131 22.08 5.97 -8.58
N SER A 132 20.99 5.30 -8.98
CA SER A 132 20.63 5.15 -10.41
C SER A 132 20.05 6.41 -11.03
N ARG A 133 19.47 7.32 -10.24
CA ARG A 133 18.97 8.62 -10.73
C ARG A 133 20.07 9.66 -10.97
N MET A 134 21.26 9.43 -10.43
CA MET A 134 22.41 10.32 -10.58
C MET A 134 23.29 10.00 -11.78
N LYS A 135 22.99 8.90 -12.50
CA LYS A 135 23.67 8.48 -13.73
C LYS A 135 22.84 8.87 -14.95
#